data_AF-A0A068SL50-F1
#
_entry.id   AF-A0A068SL50-F1
#
_cell.length_a   1.000
_cell.length_b   1.000
_cell.length_c   1.000
_cell.angle_alpha   90.00
_cell.angle_beta   90.00
_cell.angle_gamma   90.00
#
_symmetry.space_group_name_H-M   'P 1'
#
loop_
_entity.id
_entity.type
_entity.pdbx_description
1 polymer ?
#
loop_
_entity_poly.entity_id
_entity_poly.type
_entity_poly.pdbx_seq_one_letter_code
_entity_poly.pdbx_strand_id
1 'polypeptide(L)'
;MRTTQSLSITLPLEMAQMVKSKVASGEYATESEVIRDGLRTLLARDAAIEKWLVEEVVPTLDEIEADPSKVMPLEEARRRLHARVDKLVDPEA
;
A
#
# COMPACT_ATOMS: atom_id res chain seq x y z
N MET A 1 2.29 35.50 -5.25
CA MET A 1 3.37 34.52 -4.98
C MET A 1 3.19 33.34 -5.92
N ARG A 2 4.27 32.76 -6.48
CA ARG A 2 4.16 31.56 -7.33
C ARG A 2 3.99 30.33 -6.44
N THR A 3 3.01 29.48 -6.72
CA THR A 3 2.75 28.22 -6.00
C THR A 3 3.30 26.98 -6.71
N THR A 4 3.96 27.17 -7.86
CA THR A 4 4.52 26.09 -8.69
C THR A 4 5.94 26.42 -9.14
N GLN A 5 6.77 25.38 -9.25
CA GLN A 5 8.15 25.40 -9.74
C GLN A 5 8.31 24.40 -10.88
N SER A 6 9.01 24.80 -11.95
CA SER A 6 9.35 23.87 -13.06
C SER A 6 10.57 23.04 -12.69
N LEU A 7 10.51 21.74 -12.96
CA LEU A 7 11.64 20.81 -12.84
C LEU A 7 11.93 20.19 -14.21
N SER A 8 13.21 19.99 -14.51
CA SER A 8 13.66 19.14 -15.63
C SER A 8 14.00 17.77 -15.07
N ILE A 9 13.38 16.72 -15.62
CA ILE A 9 13.51 15.34 -15.13
C ILE A 9 13.81 14.44 -16.33
N THR A 10 14.83 13.59 -16.18
CA THR A 10 15.13 12.54 -17.17
C THR A 10 14.37 11.29 -16.80
N LEU A 11 13.58 10.76 -17.73
CA LEU A 11 12.87 9.49 -17.59
C LEU A 11 13.47 8.43 -18.51
N PRO A 12 13.42 7.14 -18.13
CA PRO A 12 13.61 6.05 -19.08
C PRO A 12 12.69 6.21 -20.29
N LEU A 13 13.15 5.80 -21.48
CA LEU A 13 12.42 5.99 -22.74
C LEU A 13 10.99 5.44 -22.68
N GLU A 14 10.82 4.26 -22.08
CA GLU A 14 9.51 3.62 -21.92
C GLU A 14 8.56 4.46 -21.05
N MET A 15 9.05 5.02 -19.95
CA MET A 15 8.26 5.88 -19.07
C MET A 15 7.91 7.21 -19.75
N ALA A 16 8.86 7.80 -20.48
CA ALA A 16 8.60 9.01 -21.26
C ALA A 16 7.52 8.75 -22.33
N GLN A 17 7.57 7.59 -23.01
CA GLN A 17 6.56 7.19 -23.98
C GLN A 17 5.19 6.96 -23.32
N MET A 18 5.16 6.34 -22.14
CA MET A 18 3.94 6.15 -21.36
C MET A 18 3.29 7.49 -21.00
N VAL A 19 4.06 8.45 -20.48
CA VAL A 19 3.56 9.80 -20.15
C VAL A 19 3.00 10.50 -21.40
N LYS A 20 3.73 10.47 -22.52
CA LYS A 20 3.25 11.04 -23.80
C LYS A 20 1.96 10.38 -24.29
N SER A 21 1.85 9.06 -24.15
CA SER A 21 0.67 8.31 -24.60
C SER A 21 -0.58 8.68 -23.81
N LYS A 22 -0.44 8.92 -22.49
CA LYS A 22 -1.51 9.38 -21.61
C LYS A 22 -2.02 10.79 -21.94
N VAL A 23 -1.13 11.66 -22.41
CA VAL A 23 -1.53 12.99 -22.89
C VAL A 23 -2.17 12.89 -24.28
N ALA A 24 -1.58 12.11 -25.18
CA ALA A 24 -2.10 11.92 -26.54
C ALA A 24 -3.48 11.26 -26.59
N SER A 25 -3.81 10.39 -25.61
CA SER A 25 -5.14 9.81 -25.47
C SER A 25 -6.20 10.77 -24.91
N GLY A 26 -5.77 11.93 -24.38
CA GLY A 26 -6.65 12.87 -23.68
C GLY A 26 -6.98 12.48 -22.23
N GLU A 27 -6.34 11.45 -21.67
CA GLU A 27 -6.50 11.09 -20.25
C GLU A 27 -5.98 12.22 -19.34
N TYR A 28 -4.95 12.95 -19.78
CA TYR A 28 -4.40 14.13 -19.11
C TYR A 28 -4.16 15.26 -20.11
N ALA A 29 -4.24 16.51 -19.66
CA ALA A 29 -4.02 17.67 -20.52
C ALA A 29 -2.52 17.96 -20.73
N THR A 30 -1.67 17.61 -19.78
CA THR A 30 -0.22 17.86 -19.83
C THR A 30 0.59 16.74 -19.18
N GLU A 31 1.85 16.61 -19.55
CA GLU A 31 2.80 15.68 -18.91
C GLU A 31 2.99 16.02 -17.44
N SER A 32 2.95 17.33 -17.10
CA SER A 32 3.04 17.78 -15.71
C SER A 32 1.86 17.32 -14.86
N GLU A 33 0.67 17.11 -15.43
CA GLU A 33 -0.46 16.52 -14.70
C GLU A 33 -0.24 15.04 -14.42
N VAL A 34 0.23 14.28 -15.41
CA VAL A 34 0.57 12.86 -15.23
C VAL A 34 1.55 12.68 -14.07
N ILE A 35 2.62 13.49 -14.05
CA ILE A 35 3.63 13.42 -12.99
C ILE A 35 3.06 13.86 -11.64
N ARG A 36 2.29 14.96 -11.58
CA ARG A 36 1.69 15.40 -10.31
C ARG A 36 0.72 14.37 -9.75
N ASP A 37 -0.08 13.73 -10.60
CA ASP A 37 -1.03 12.70 -10.17
C ASP A 37 -0.31 11.45 -9.64
N GLY A 38 0.74 11.01 -10.35
CA GLY A 38 1.61 9.94 -9.87
C GLY A 38 2.25 10.25 -8.52
N LEU A 39 2.74 11.48 -8.31
CA LEU A 39 3.33 11.91 -7.04
C LEU A 39 2.30 11.96 -5.90
N ARG A 40 1.06 12.41 -6.17
CA ARG A 40 -0.01 12.39 -5.16
C ARG A 40 -0.40 10.97 -4.77
N THR A 41 -0.46 10.07 -5.74
CA THR A 41 -0.75 8.66 -5.51
C THR A 41 0.33 8.01 -4.65
N LEU A 42 1.61 8.30 -4.94
CA LEU A 42 2.74 7.84 -4.12
C LEU A 42 2.62 8.35 -2.67
N LEU A 43 2.39 9.65 -2.47
CA LEU A 43 2.22 10.24 -1.15
C LEU A 43 1.05 9.64 -0.36
N ALA A 44 -0.09 9.43 -1.02
CA ALA A 44 -1.26 8.83 -0.38
C ALA A 44 -0.99 7.39 0.06
N ARG A 45 -0.30 6.61 -0.78
CA ARG A 45 0.12 5.24 -0.45
C ARG A 45 1.05 5.23 0.75
N ASP A 46 2.07 6.08 0.76
CA ASP A 46 3.06 6.13 1.84
C ASP A 46 2.42 6.58 3.15
N ALA A 47 1.53 7.58 3.10
CA ALA A 47 0.78 8.03 4.27
C ALA A 47 -0.16 6.94 4.84
N ALA A 48 -0.77 6.12 3.98
CA ALA A 48 -1.61 5.01 4.43
C ALA A 48 -0.80 3.93 5.15
N ILE A 49 0.40 3.61 4.64
CA ILE A 49 1.31 2.65 5.28
C ILE A 49 1.78 3.19 6.63
N GLU A 50 2.25 4.44 6.67
CA GLU A 50 2.73 5.07 7.90
C GLU A 50 1.63 5.09 8.97
N LYS A 51 0.41 5.50 8.58
CA LYS A 51 -0.74 5.51 9.47
C LYS A 51 -1.02 4.13 10.05
N TRP A 52 -1.04 3.10 9.22
CA TRP A 52 -1.26 1.72 9.66
C TRP A 52 -0.16 1.25 10.63
N LEU A 53 1.10 1.58 10.35
CA LEU A 53 2.22 1.22 11.24
C LEU A 53 2.08 1.89 12.61
N VAL A 54 1.81 3.18 12.64
CA VAL A 54 1.72 3.97 13.89
C VAL A 54 0.46 3.64 14.68
N GLU A 55 -0.69 3.50 14.02
CA GLU A 55 -1.98 3.34 14.70
C GLU A 55 -2.34 1.88 15.04
N GLU A 56 -1.82 0.90 14.30
CA GLU A 56 -2.17 -0.51 14.52
C GLU A 56 -0.97 -1.35 14.93
N VAL A 57 0.13 -1.31 14.17
CA VAL A 57 1.26 -2.22 14.38
C VAL A 57 1.99 -1.93 15.68
N VAL A 58 2.37 -0.67 15.92
CA VAL A 58 3.10 -0.29 17.14
C VAL A 58 2.28 -0.61 18.41
N PRO A 59 1.01 -0.21 18.54
CA PRO A 59 0.20 -0.57 19.70
C PRO A 59 0.05 -2.08 19.90
N THR A 60 -0.10 -2.84 18.80
CA THR A 60 -0.19 -4.30 18.88
C THR A 60 1.10 -4.90 19.43
N LEU A 61 2.27 -4.40 19.03
CA LEU A 61 3.55 -4.86 19.54
C LEU A 61 3.74 -4.50 21.01
N ASP A 62 3.41 -3.27 21.40
CA ASP A 62 3.47 -2.82 22.80
C ASP A 62 2.58 -3.69 23.69
N GLU A 63 1.39 -4.05 23.21
CA GLU A 63 0.46 -4.94 23.92
C GLU A 63 0.99 -6.37 24.07
N ILE A 64 1.68 -6.90 23.07
CA ILE A 64 2.28 -8.24 23.11
C ILE A 64 3.50 -8.25 24.04
N GLU A 65 4.31 -7.18 24.02
CA GLU A 65 5.44 -7.03 24.93
C GLU A 65 4.97 -6.93 26.39
N ALA A 66 3.90 -6.16 26.63
CA ALA A 66 3.29 -6.04 27.96
C ALA A 66 2.59 -7.33 28.42
N ASP A 67 1.98 -8.08 27.51
CA ASP A 67 1.28 -9.33 27.79
C ASP A 67 1.56 -10.42 26.72
N PRO A 68 2.64 -11.21 26.89
CA PRO A 68 2.99 -12.28 25.96
C PRO A 68 1.95 -13.41 25.88
N SER A 69 0.97 -13.46 26.79
CA SER A 69 -0.10 -14.47 26.73
C SER A 69 -1.11 -14.20 25.60
N LYS A 70 -1.09 -12.99 25.02
CA LYS A 70 -1.93 -12.60 23.87
C LYS A 70 -1.52 -13.26 22.56
N VAL A 71 -0.32 -13.83 22.49
CA VAL A 71 0.15 -14.58 21.32
C VAL A 71 0.07 -16.08 21.56
N MET A 72 0.10 -16.85 20.47
CA MET A 72 0.13 -18.31 20.55
C MET A 72 1.27 -18.89 19.72
N PRO A 73 1.75 -20.10 20.07
CA PRO A 73 2.73 -20.81 19.24
C PRO A 73 2.24 -20.95 17.80
N LEU A 74 3.15 -20.81 16.84
CA LEU A 74 2.81 -20.86 15.41
C LEU A 74 2.08 -22.17 15.02
N GLU A 75 2.50 -23.29 15.59
CA GLU A 75 1.87 -24.59 15.34
C GLU A 75 0.41 -24.64 15.84
N GLU A 76 0.12 -23.97 16.95
CA GLU A 76 -1.25 -23.83 17.47
C GLU A 76 -2.10 -22.99 16.51
N ALA A 77 -1.57 -21.85 16.07
CA ALA A 77 -2.25 -20.96 15.12
C ALA A 77 -2.57 -21.68 13.81
N ARG A 78 -1.58 -22.39 13.26
CA ARG A 78 -1.71 -23.17 12.03
C ARG A 78 -2.76 -24.27 12.18
N ARG A 79 -2.76 -25.01 13.28
CA ARG A 79 -3.75 -26.06 13.55
C ARG A 79 -5.17 -25.50 13.62
N ARG A 80 -5.37 -24.37 14.31
CA ARG A 80 -6.68 -23.71 14.40
C ARG A 80 -7.16 -23.17 13.05
N LEU A 81 -6.27 -22.61 12.26
CA LEU A 81 -6.59 -22.11 10.91
C LEU A 81 -7.04 -23.25 9.99
N HIS A 82 -6.28 -24.35 9.91
CA HIS A 82 -6.65 -25.51 9.10
C HIS A 82 -7.98 -26.12 9.54
N ALA A 83 -8.16 -26.34 10.85
CA ALA A 83 -9.44 -26.85 11.37
C ALA A 83 -10.64 -25.95 11.02
N ARG A 84 -10.43 -24.64 10.87
CA ARG A 84 -11.48 -23.72 10.41
C ARG A 84 -11.72 -23.80 8.91
N VAL A 85 -10.66 -23.92 8.12
CA VAL A 85 -10.74 -24.08 6.65
C VAL A 85 -11.44 -25.40 6.32
N ASP A 86 -11.08 -26.50 6.98
CA ASP A 86 -11.67 -27.83 6.75
C ASP A 86 -13.19 -27.79 6.99
N LYS A 87 -13.65 -27.17 8.08
CA LYS A 87 -15.10 -26.98 8.35
C LYS A 87 -15.83 -26.11 7.34
N LEU A 88 -15.12 -25.21 6.66
CA LEU A 88 -15.71 -24.37 5.60
C LEU A 88 -15.78 -25.12 4.28
N VAL A 89 -14.88 -26.06 4.05
CA VAL A 89 -14.81 -26.85 2.81
C VAL A 89 -15.66 -28.12 2.91
N ASP A 90 -15.84 -28.67 4.11
CA ASP A 90 -16.69 -29.83 4.39
C ASP A 90 -17.60 -29.57 5.60
N PRO A 91 -18.82 -29.02 5.39
CA PRO A 91 -19.70 -28.59 6.47
C PRO A 91 -20.37 -29.74 7.25
N GLU A 92 -20.17 -31.00 6.85
CA GLU A 92 -20.80 -32.18 7.48
C GLU A 92 -19.81 -33.13 8.20
N ALA A 93 -18.52 -32.77 8.34
CA ALA A 93 -17.50 -33.55 9.06
C ALA A 93 -17.31 -33.17 10.54
#